data_AF-A0A7S0LHW3-F1
#
_entry.id   AF-A0A7S0LHW3-F1
#
_cell.length_a   1.000
_cell.length_b   1.000
_cell.length_c   1.000
_cell.angle_alpha   90.00
_cell.angle_beta   90.00
_cell.angle_gamma   90.00
#
_symmetry.space_group_name_H-M   'P 1'
#
loop_
_entity.id
_entity.type
_entity.pdbx_description
1 polymer ?
#
loop_
_entity_poly.entity_id
_entity_poly.type
_entity_poly.pdbx_seq_one_letter_code
_entity_poly.pdbx_strand_id
1 'polypeptide(L)'
;RIDASASGMSNTAAEYSTALLRIGLSMIARHYAGFNAAHSSALDSLTDIATRYIRTLGTLILQSAQHANRSEANLLDVRLALEAIHAPPEQELLEFAREHELPFARDVAAFPVPAPSASAAGSAPVVRGAARLSAIPDYWPPFPDEATYKRTVSRDSRAGEVAP
;
A
#
# COMPACT_ATOMS: atom_id res chain seq x y z
N ARG A 1 12.01 6.92 -29.07
CA ARG A 1 10.81 7.46 -28.35
C ARG A 1 9.94 6.26 -28.07
N ILE A 2 10.05 5.71 -26.87
CA ILE A 2 9.45 4.43 -26.47
C ILE A 2 8.38 4.78 -25.44
N ASP A 3 7.21 4.17 -25.60
CA ASP A 3 5.94 4.59 -25.01
C ASP A 3 5.91 4.40 -23.48
N ALA A 4 5.59 5.48 -22.76
CA ALA A 4 5.66 5.59 -21.30
C ALA A 4 4.28 5.43 -20.61
N SER A 5 3.38 4.60 -21.13
CA SER A 5 2.00 4.51 -20.63
C SER A 5 1.62 3.20 -19.94
N ALA A 6 2.52 2.23 -19.81
CA ALA A 6 2.26 0.98 -19.08
C ALA A 6 2.92 0.90 -17.68
N SER A 7 3.86 1.80 -17.38
CA SER A 7 4.67 1.82 -16.15
C SER A 7 4.07 2.67 -15.01
N GLY A 8 2.86 3.19 -15.18
CA GLY A 8 2.23 4.13 -14.22
C GLY A 8 1.43 3.50 -13.08
N MET A 9 1.09 2.20 -13.15
CA MET A 9 0.17 1.55 -12.19
C MET A 9 0.84 0.57 -11.22
N SER A 10 2.09 0.16 -11.45
CA SER A 10 2.80 -0.78 -10.56
C SER A 10 3.56 -0.11 -9.42
N ASN A 11 3.63 1.23 -9.38
CA ASN A 11 4.44 1.97 -8.40
C ASN A 11 3.64 2.85 -7.44
N THR A 12 2.33 3.01 -7.63
CA THR A 12 1.50 3.94 -6.84
C THR A 12 1.46 3.60 -5.35
N ALA A 13 1.42 2.30 -5.00
CA ALA A 13 1.39 1.86 -3.61
C ALA A 13 2.72 2.11 -2.88
N ALA A 14 3.83 1.77 -3.53
CA ALA A 14 5.17 1.98 -3.00
C ALA A 14 5.50 3.48 -2.89
N GLU A 15 5.08 4.28 -3.87
CA GLU A 15 5.16 5.73 -3.84
C GLU A 15 4.35 6.30 -2.68
N TYR A 16 3.12 5.81 -2.47
CA TYR A 16 2.28 6.22 -1.34
C TYR A 16 2.92 5.92 0.01
N SER A 17 3.41 4.69 0.24
CA SER A 17 4.06 4.31 1.50
C SER A 17 5.34 5.09 1.73
N THR A 18 6.11 5.35 0.67
CA THR A 18 7.35 6.15 0.74
C THR A 18 7.04 7.61 1.09
N ALA A 19 6.01 8.18 0.47
CA ALA A 19 5.55 9.53 0.78
C ALA A 19 5.05 9.64 2.23
N LEU A 20 4.31 8.64 2.71
CA LEU A 20 3.83 8.59 4.09
C LEU A 20 4.99 8.50 5.09
N LEU A 21 5.98 7.64 4.83
CA LEU A 21 7.18 7.53 5.66
C LEU A 21 7.97 8.85 5.68
N ARG A 22 8.07 9.52 4.52
CA ARG A 22 8.72 10.84 4.40
C ARG A 22 8.00 11.91 5.23
N ILE A 23 6.66 11.90 5.26
CA ILE A 23 5.87 12.80 6.12
C ILE A 23 6.11 12.47 7.60
N GLY A 24 6.14 11.18 7.97
CA GLY A 24 6.50 10.72 9.31
C GLY A 24 7.84 11.29 9.78
N LEU A 25 8.88 11.11 8.98
CA LEU A 25 10.23 11.58 9.27
C LEU A 25 10.34 13.10 9.35
N SER A 26 9.63 13.83 8.49
CA SER A 26 9.63 15.29 8.55
C SER A 26 8.94 15.82 9.80
N MET A 27 7.88 15.16 10.28
CA MET A 27 7.24 15.49 11.55
C MET A 27 8.18 15.22 12.74
N ILE A 28 8.87 14.07 12.75
CA ILE A 28 9.87 13.77 13.80
C ILE A 28 10.99 14.81 13.79
N ALA A 29 11.55 15.12 12.62
CA ALA A 29 12.62 16.12 12.50
C ALA A 29 12.18 17.51 13.01
N ARG A 30 10.92 17.89 12.75
CA ARG A 30 10.38 19.19 13.18
C ARG A 30 10.06 19.23 14.68
N HIS A 31 9.36 18.22 15.19
CA HIS A 31 8.86 18.23 16.57
C HIS A 31 9.91 17.78 17.59
N TYR A 32 10.68 16.75 17.27
CA TYR A 32 11.67 16.18 18.19
C TYR A 32 13.02 16.89 18.08
N ALA A 33 13.52 17.08 16.86
CA ALA A 33 14.85 17.66 16.64
C ALA A 33 14.84 19.19 16.45
N GLY A 34 13.67 19.83 16.41
CA GLY A 34 13.54 21.28 16.33
C GLY A 34 13.95 21.89 14.97
N PHE A 35 14.02 21.09 13.90
CA PHE A 35 14.37 21.61 12.58
C PHE A 35 13.22 22.40 11.95
N ASN A 36 13.51 23.61 11.46
CA ASN A 36 12.53 24.43 10.74
C ASN A 36 12.44 24.10 9.25
N ALA A 37 13.51 23.54 8.67
CA ALA A 37 13.57 23.11 7.28
C ALA A 37 14.59 21.98 7.12
N ALA A 38 14.41 21.15 6.10
CA ALA A 38 15.34 20.09 5.74
C ALA A 38 15.50 20.03 4.21
N HIS A 39 16.70 19.67 3.74
CA HIS A 39 16.92 19.43 2.32
C HIS A 39 16.10 18.22 1.84
N SER A 40 15.55 18.30 0.62
CA SER A 40 14.77 17.21 0.04
C SER A 40 15.57 15.92 -0.07
N SER A 41 16.82 16.00 -0.55
CA SER A 41 17.73 14.88 -0.67
C SER A 41 18.07 14.21 0.67
N ALA A 42 18.22 14.99 1.74
CA ALA A 42 18.46 14.46 3.08
C ALA A 42 17.25 13.65 3.59
N LEU A 43 16.03 14.17 3.40
CA LEU A 43 14.81 13.44 3.73
C LEU A 43 14.64 12.18 2.87
N ASP A 44 15.02 12.22 1.59
CA ASP A 44 14.99 11.05 0.72
C ASP A 44 15.95 9.96 1.22
N SER A 45 17.19 10.33 1.60
CA SER A 45 18.15 9.40 2.20
C SER A 45 17.66 8.82 3.53
N LEU A 46 17.08 9.65 4.41
CA LEU A 46 16.50 9.17 5.67
C LEU A 46 15.33 8.22 5.44
N THR A 47 14.52 8.47 4.42
CA THR A 47 13.40 7.59 4.04
C THR A 47 13.90 6.23 3.57
N ASP A 48 14.97 6.18 2.77
CA ASP A 48 15.61 4.91 2.37
C ASP A 48 16.22 4.18 3.57
N ILE A 49 16.95 4.90 4.44
CA ILE A 49 17.54 4.32 5.66
C ILE A 49 16.44 3.75 6.57
N ALA A 50 15.37 4.49 6.83
CA ALA A 50 14.25 4.04 7.65
C ALA A 50 13.55 2.82 7.04
N THR A 51 13.35 2.81 5.72
CA THR A 51 12.79 1.65 5.01
C THR A 51 13.66 0.41 5.18
N ARG A 52 14.99 0.55 5.02
CA ARG A 52 15.94 -0.55 5.22
C ARG A 52 15.97 -0.99 6.67
N TYR A 53 15.92 -0.07 7.62
CA TYR A 53 15.88 -0.37 9.05
C TYR A 53 14.67 -1.22 9.42
N ILE A 54 13.46 -0.80 9.02
CA ILE A 54 12.21 -1.54 9.27
C ILE A 54 12.26 -2.92 8.62
N ARG A 55 12.76 -3.02 7.38
CA ARG A 55 12.91 -4.31 6.69
C ARG A 55 13.89 -5.24 7.40
N THR A 56 15.05 -4.72 7.82
CA THR A 56 16.05 -5.50 8.55
C THR A 56 15.47 -6.00 9.88
N LEU A 57 14.82 -5.12 10.64
CA LEU A 57 14.17 -5.46 11.91
C LEU A 57 13.11 -6.56 11.71
N GLY A 58 12.21 -6.42 10.72
CA GLY A 58 11.20 -7.44 10.42
C GLY A 58 11.79 -8.77 9.97
N THR A 59 12.92 -8.74 9.24
CA THR A 59 13.63 -9.96 8.82
C THR A 59 14.20 -10.71 10.02
N LEU A 60 14.82 -9.99 10.97
CA LEU A 60 15.37 -10.59 12.19
C LEU A 60 14.27 -11.19 13.09
N ILE A 61 13.14 -10.48 13.24
CA ILE A 61 11.97 -10.99 13.98
C ILE A 61 11.48 -12.30 13.35
N LEU A 62 11.32 -12.33 12.03
CA LEU A 62 10.86 -13.51 11.32
C LEU A 62 11.83 -14.68 11.50
N GLN A 63 13.13 -14.44 11.40
CA GLN A 63 14.16 -15.45 11.63
C GLN A 63 14.08 -16.02 13.05
N SER A 64 13.90 -15.16 14.07
CA SER A 64 13.70 -15.61 15.46
C SER A 64 12.49 -16.53 15.61
N ALA A 65 11.34 -16.14 15.03
CA ALA A 65 10.13 -16.96 15.06
C ALA A 65 10.34 -18.31 14.35
N GLN A 66 11.02 -18.31 13.20
CA GLN A 66 11.35 -19.50 12.43
C GLN A 66 12.32 -20.43 13.17
N HIS A 67 13.33 -19.89 13.86
CA HIS A 67 14.23 -20.67 14.72
C HIS A 67 13.49 -21.34 15.88
N ALA A 68 12.40 -20.73 16.36
CA ALA A 68 11.49 -21.32 17.35
C ALA A 68 10.43 -22.25 16.72
N ASN A 69 10.54 -22.56 15.41
CA ASN A 69 9.59 -23.37 14.65
C ASN A 69 8.14 -22.84 14.68
N ARG A 70 7.98 -21.51 14.78
CA ARG A 70 6.71 -20.78 14.73
C ARG A 70 6.60 -19.98 13.43
N SER A 71 5.39 -19.80 12.92
CA SER A 71 5.11 -18.89 11.80
C SER A 71 4.76 -17.47 12.27
N GLU A 72 4.31 -17.33 13.51
CA GLU A 72 3.88 -16.06 14.10
C GLU A 72 4.97 -15.48 15.00
N ALA A 73 5.26 -14.20 14.82
CA ALA A 73 6.16 -13.43 15.66
C ALA A 73 5.48 -13.02 16.97
N ASN A 74 6.22 -13.08 18.07
CA ASN A 74 5.78 -12.61 19.38
C ASN A 74 6.65 -11.45 19.89
N LEU A 75 6.31 -10.90 21.06
CA LEU A 75 7.06 -9.80 21.67
C LEU A 75 8.53 -10.16 21.97
N LEU A 76 8.83 -11.42 22.30
CA LEU A 76 10.21 -11.85 22.57
C LEU A 76 11.06 -11.89 21.30
N ASP A 77 10.46 -12.22 20.16
CA ASP A 77 11.13 -12.14 18.85
C ASP A 77 11.48 -10.68 18.50
N VAL A 78 10.57 -9.74 18.83
CA VAL A 78 10.81 -8.28 18.68
C VAL A 78 11.95 -7.83 19.58
N ARG A 79 11.91 -8.22 20.85
CA ARG A 79 12.97 -7.90 21.82
C ARG A 79 14.33 -8.42 21.34
N LEU A 80 14.41 -9.68 20.91
CA LEU A 80 15.65 -10.28 20.42
C LEU A 80 16.16 -9.56 19.17
N ALA A 81 15.27 -9.18 18.25
CA ALA A 81 15.64 -8.42 17.06
C ALA A 81 16.18 -7.01 17.40
N LEU A 82 15.60 -6.34 18.39
CA LEU A 82 16.08 -5.06 18.91
C LEU A 82 17.48 -5.19 19.54
N GLU A 83 17.70 -6.24 20.34
CA GLU A 83 19.01 -6.55 20.91
C GLU A 83 20.05 -6.85 19.81
N ALA A 84 19.67 -7.58 18.75
CA ALA A 84 20.53 -7.93 17.63
C ALA A 84 21.00 -6.72 16.79
N ILE A 85 20.20 -5.66 16.71
CA ILE A 85 20.57 -4.41 16.04
C ILE A 85 21.16 -3.37 17.01
N HIS A 86 21.43 -3.75 18.25
CA HIS A 86 21.92 -2.88 19.32
C HIS A 86 21.05 -1.64 19.55
N ALA A 87 19.73 -1.82 19.47
CA ALA A 87 18.78 -0.77 19.84
C ALA A 87 18.86 -0.46 21.35
N PRO A 88 18.36 0.72 21.78
CA PRO A 88 18.24 1.05 23.19
C PRO A 88 17.42 0.01 23.96
N PRO A 89 17.66 -0.16 25.26
CA PRO A 89 16.89 -1.08 26.07
C PRO A 89 15.40 -0.71 26.06
N GLU A 90 14.54 -1.73 26.25
CA GLU A 90 13.09 -1.59 26.19
C GLU A 90 12.55 -0.48 27.12
N GLN A 91 13.16 -0.29 28.30
CA GLN A 91 12.76 0.75 29.25
C GLN A 91 12.94 2.16 28.69
N GLU A 92 14.05 2.41 28.00
CA GLU A 92 14.34 3.70 27.38
C GLU A 92 13.39 3.98 26.21
N LEU A 93 13.12 2.95 25.39
CA LEU A 93 12.14 3.06 24.30
C LEU A 93 10.73 3.37 24.82
N LEU A 94 10.33 2.76 25.93
CA LEU A 94 9.03 3.01 26.56
C LEU A 94 8.95 4.41 27.16
N GLU A 95 10.03 4.90 27.78
CA GLU A 95 10.08 6.27 28.30
C GLU A 95 10.00 7.29 27.16
N PHE A 96 10.81 7.09 26.12
CA PHE A 96 10.78 7.90 24.91
C PHE A 96 9.39 7.97 24.29
N ALA A 97 8.71 6.82 24.18
CA ALA A 97 7.37 6.75 23.61
C ALA A 97 6.34 7.54 24.42
N ARG A 98 6.42 7.53 25.76
CA ARG A 98 5.50 8.31 26.62
C ARG A 98 5.71 9.81 26.51
N GLU A 99 6.97 10.24 26.43
CA GLU A 99 7.31 11.66 26.37
C GLU A 99 7.04 12.27 24.98
N HIS A 100 7.17 11.47 23.93
CA HIS A 100 7.21 11.94 22.54
C HIS A 100 6.11 11.32 21.66
N GLU A 101 4.90 11.13 22.19
CA GLU A 101 3.75 10.76 21.37
C GLU A 101 3.45 11.85 20.34
N LEU A 102 3.67 11.53 19.05
CA LEU A 102 3.37 12.42 17.94
C LEU A 102 2.14 11.89 17.19
N PRO A 103 0.93 12.41 17.47
CA PRO A 103 -0.24 12.04 16.68
C PRO A 103 -0.04 12.53 15.24
N PHE A 104 -0.33 11.66 14.27
CA PHE A 104 -0.37 12.08 12.87
C PHE A 104 -1.37 13.22 12.72
N ALA A 105 -0.98 14.28 12.02
CA ALA A 105 -1.84 15.45 11.83
C ALA A 105 -3.13 15.16 11.03
N ARG A 106 -3.23 13.98 10.41
CA ARG A 106 -4.34 13.56 9.54
C ARG A 106 -4.53 12.06 9.68
N ASP A 107 -5.78 11.62 9.61
CA ASP A 107 -6.09 10.19 9.49
C ASP A 107 -5.49 9.64 8.18
N VAL A 108 -4.65 8.62 8.32
CA VAL A 108 -4.02 7.93 7.19
C VAL A 108 -5.08 7.03 6.54
N ALA A 109 -5.47 7.35 5.32
CA ALA A 109 -6.41 6.52 4.57
C ALA A 109 -5.81 5.12 4.32
N ALA A 110 -6.60 4.06 4.54
CA ALA A 110 -6.19 2.71 4.18
C ALA A 110 -6.07 2.59 2.65
N PHE A 111 -4.88 2.28 2.16
CA PHE A 111 -4.62 1.99 0.75
C PHE A 111 -4.79 0.48 0.48
N PRO A 112 -5.32 0.08 -0.69
CA PRO A 112 -5.87 0.91 -1.75
C PRO A 112 -7.21 1.51 -1.33
N VAL A 113 -7.36 2.82 -1.51
CA VAL A 113 -8.67 3.46 -1.38
C VAL A 113 -9.53 2.84 -2.49
N PRO A 114 -10.62 2.13 -2.17
CA PRO A 114 -11.47 1.57 -3.19
C PRO A 114 -11.92 2.75 -4.07
N ALA A 115 -11.58 2.68 -5.36
CA ALA A 115 -12.15 3.62 -6.31
C ALA A 115 -13.67 3.58 -6.09
N PRO A 116 -14.37 4.72 -5.99
CA PRO A 116 -15.81 4.71 -5.93
C PRO A 116 -16.24 3.84 -7.09
N SER A 117 -16.83 2.70 -6.76
CA SER A 117 -17.18 1.72 -7.77
C SER A 117 -18.01 2.50 -8.78
N ALA A 118 -17.62 2.48 -10.05
CA ALA A 118 -18.52 2.85 -11.12
C ALA A 118 -19.68 1.84 -11.23
N SER A 119 -20.17 1.30 -10.11
CA SER A 119 -21.44 0.60 -10.01
C SER A 119 -22.57 1.64 -9.97
N ALA A 120 -22.68 2.35 -11.08
CA ALA A 120 -23.93 2.84 -11.64
C ALA A 120 -23.83 2.94 -13.18
N ALA A 121 -22.67 2.66 -13.78
CA ALA A 121 -22.50 2.54 -15.22
C ALA A 121 -21.79 1.23 -15.56
N GLY A 122 -22.47 0.10 -15.30
CA GLY A 122 -22.13 -1.17 -15.91
C GLY A 122 -21.18 -2.07 -15.12
N SER A 123 -21.39 -2.25 -13.80
CA SER A 123 -21.31 -3.65 -13.34
C SER A 123 -22.38 -4.34 -14.17
N ALA A 124 -21.96 -5.13 -15.17
CA ALA A 124 -22.88 -5.97 -15.92
C ALA A 124 -23.78 -6.61 -14.86
N PRO A 125 -25.11 -6.45 -14.94
CA PRO A 125 -25.99 -7.15 -14.02
C PRO A 125 -25.45 -8.57 -13.97
N VAL A 126 -25.25 -9.13 -12.78
CA VAL A 126 -25.15 -10.58 -12.68
C VAL A 126 -26.48 -11.04 -13.26
N VAL A 127 -26.50 -11.31 -14.56
CA VAL A 127 -27.64 -11.85 -15.25
C VAL A 127 -27.71 -13.23 -14.63
N ARG A 128 -28.55 -13.37 -13.60
CA ARG A 128 -29.08 -14.65 -13.15
C ARG A 128 -29.78 -15.22 -14.37
N GLY A 129 -29.04 -15.90 -15.24
CA GLY A 129 -29.49 -16.28 -16.57
C GLY A 129 -28.47 -16.17 -17.70
N ALA A 130 -27.23 -15.69 -17.48
CA ALA A 130 -26.16 -15.95 -18.45
C ALA A 130 -26.06 -17.48 -18.59
N ALA A 131 -26.31 -17.98 -19.81
CA ALA A 131 -26.42 -19.41 -20.09
C ALA A 131 -25.16 -20.14 -19.60
N ARG A 132 -25.24 -20.72 -18.40
CA ARG A 132 -24.19 -21.58 -17.87
C ARG A 132 -24.17 -22.80 -18.77
N LEU A 133 -23.04 -23.04 -19.43
CA LEU A 133 -22.83 -24.30 -20.13
C LEU A 133 -22.89 -25.42 -19.08
N SER A 134 -23.61 -26.49 -19.37
CA SER A 134 -23.79 -27.62 -18.45
C SER A 134 -22.49 -28.33 -18.06
N ALA A 135 -21.39 -28.06 -18.79
CA ALA A 135 -20.04 -28.56 -18.50
C ALA A 135 -19.30 -27.77 -17.40
N ILE A 136 -19.85 -26.64 -16.92
CA ILE A 136 -19.18 -25.77 -15.96
C ILE A 136 -19.75 -25.99 -14.56
N PRO A 137 -18.92 -26.39 -13.59
CA PRO A 137 -19.36 -26.61 -12.22
C PRO A 137 -19.97 -25.34 -11.58
N ASP A 138 -20.95 -25.54 -10.69
CA ASP A 138 -21.69 -24.45 -10.05
C ASP A 138 -20.83 -23.53 -9.17
N TYR A 139 -19.70 -24.03 -8.67
CA TYR A 139 -18.74 -23.25 -7.89
C TYR A 139 -17.88 -22.29 -8.75
N TRP A 140 -17.93 -22.39 -10.08
CA TRP A 140 -17.23 -21.46 -10.96
C TRP A 140 -18.03 -20.15 -11.11
N PRO A 141 -17.38 -18.98 -11.13
CA PRO A 141 -18.04 -17.72 -11.49
C PRO A 141 -18.72 -17.79 -12.86
N PRO A 142 -19.83 -17.05 -13.09
CA PRO A 142 -20.46 -16.98 -14.40
C PRO A 142 -19.53 -16.32 -15.44
N PHE A 143 -19.71 -16.66 -16.72
CA PHE A 143 -18.98 -15.96 -17.78
C PHE A 143 -19.36 -14.48 -17.85
N PRO A 144 -18.40 -13.58 -18.13
CA PRO A 144 -18.68 -12.21 -18.55
C PRO A 144 -19.63 -12.14 -19.76
N ASP A 145 -20.32 -11.02 -19.93
CA ASP A 145 -21.24 -10.80 -21.05
C ASP A 145 -20.53 -10.93 -22.41
N GLU A 146 -21.27 -11.33 -23.45
CA GLU A 146 -20.72 -11.48 -24.81
C GLU A 146 -20.11 -10.17 -25.35
N ALA A 147 -20.64 -9.02 -24.91
CA ALA A 147 -20.11 -7.70 -25.23
C ALA A 147 -18.70 -7.45 -24.66
N THR A 148 -18.29 -8.16 -23.60
CA THR A 148 -16.92 -8.13 -23.06
C THR A 148 -15.93 -8.80 -24.01
N TYR A 149 -16.37 -9.79 -24.80
CA TYR A 149 -15.54 -10.54 -25.74
C TYR A 149 -15.55 -9.95 -27.16
N LYS A 150 -16.59 -9.18 -27.50
CA LYS A 150 -16.67 -8.46 -28.78
C LYS A 150 -15.88 -7.15 -28.67
N ARG A 151 -14.75 -7.07 -29.38
CA ARG A 151 -13.97 -5.83 -29.53
C ARG A 151 -14.78 -4.79 -30.34
N THR A 152 -15.67 -4.05 -29.68
CA THR A 152 -16.31 -2.89 -30.29
C THR A 152 -15.30 -1.75 -30.34
N VAL A 153 -15.18 -1.09 -31.50
CA VAL A 153 -14.41 0.15 -31.63
C VAL A 153 -14.88 1.13 -30.55
N SER A 154 -13.91 1.72 -29.85
CA SER A 154 -14.11 2.59 -28.68
C SER A 154 -15.22 3.62 -28.90
N ARG A 155 -16.05 3.81 -27.88
CA ARG A 155 -17.27 4.64 -27.83
C ARG A 155 -17.04 6.16 -28.01
N ASP A 156 -15.85 6.58 -28.42
CA ASP A 156 -15.44 7.99 -28.43
C ASP A 156 -15.93 8.81 -29.64
N SER A 157 -16.60 8.19 -30.60
CA SER A 157 -16.98 8.85 -31.87
C SER A 157 -18.42 9.39 -31.93
N ARG A 158 -19.17 9.48 -30.81
CA ARG A 158 -20.59 9.86 -30.84
C ARG A 158 -20.96 11.12 -30.04
N ALA A 159 -20.05 12.10 -29.99
CA ALA A 159 -20.30 13.42 -29.39
C ALA A 159 -20.31 14.58 -30.40
N GLY A 160 -20.45 14.31 -31.70
CA GLY A 160 -20.22 15.31 -32.76
C GLY A 160 -21.30 15.43 -33.85
N GLU A 161 -22.55 15.10 -33.59
CA GLU A 161 -23.62 15.34 -34.57
C GLU A 161 -24.88 15.88 -33.89
N VAL A 162 -24.90 17.20 -33.71
CA VAL A 162 -26.11 17.99 -33.45
C VAL A 162 -26.46 18.66 -34.78
N ALA A 163 -27.52 18.18 -35.42
CA ALA A 163 -28.26 18.91 -36.47
C ALA A 163 -29.45 19.64 -35.79
N PRO A 164 -30.14 20.62 -36.39
CA PRO A 164 -30.38 20.80 -37.83
C PRO A 164 -29.51 21.85 -38.54
#